data_AF-A0A1V6TSF4-F1
#
_entry.id   AF-A0A1V6TSF4-F1
#
_cell.length_a   1.000
_cell.length_b   1.000
_cell.length_c   1.000
_cell.angle_alpha   90.00
_cell.angle_beta   90.00
_cell.angle_gamma   90.00
#
_symmetry.space_group_name_H-M   'P 1'
#
loop_
_entity.id
_entity.type
_entity.pdbx_description
1 polymer ?
#
loop_
_entity_poly.entity_id
_entity_poly.type
_entity_poly.pdbx_seq_one_letter_code
_entity_poly.pdbx_strand_id
1 'polypeptide(L)'
;MTHEFECPYAVGNVIKIHLKTPDGLEATADANIIKVFEPFTLASVMRIRMTCSALGLEGDMILKLFDRRFATQLREDEKIRAWAPDTETEYHQFIFDGGASEFVTQLNDGETPEGSTWSAAMDETYLHDHMLDLYKTEVQVYSNLKEIQGTDIPKLLASVIIPIPCPIQMSSGYIDIPGILLQYIEGFPLTDIEEYTPRKSWQAICENAIRIINRIGDLGILNEDVKTRSFIVREDAGNGFKLTMIDFALCRFRQDYKDAYDWDKWKSIQDEEGAVGYVMQRRLNGGFSYHRSARYEKLDEEFRKGE
;
A
#
# COMPACT_ATOMS: atom_id res chain seq x y z
N MET A 1 23.36 -29.22 0.69
CA MET A 1 22.79 -28.50 -0.47
C MET A 1 21.85 -27.46 0.10
N THR A 2 22.30 -26.22 0.20
CA THR A 2 21.44 -25.08 0.52
C THR A 2 20.50 -24.92 -0.65
N HIS A 3 19.22 -25.29 -0.48
CA HIS A 3 18.20 -24.84 -1.43
C HIS A 3 18.18 -23.33 -1.31
N GLU A 4 18.67 -22.62 -2.33
CA GLU A 4 18.42 -21.19 -2.48
C GLU A 4 16.89 -21.04 -2.45
N PHE A 5 16.40 -20.29 -1.46
CA PHE A 5 14.98 -20.02 -1.37
C PHE A 5 14.64 -19.04 -2.49
N GLU A 6 14.01 -19.54 -3.55
CA GLU A 6 13.49 -18.71 -4.63
C GLU A 6 12.21 -18.01 -4.17
N CYS A 7 12.12 -16.70 -4.45
CA CYS A 7 10.92 -15.92 -4.18
C CYS A 7 9.71 -16.59 -4.86
N PRO A 8 8.62 -16.90 -4.13
CA PRO A 8 7.46 -17.56 -4.72
C PRO A 8 6.70 -16.64 -5.68
N TYR A 9 6.96 -15.34 -5.64
CA TYR A 9 6.29 -14.31 -6.44
C TYR A 9 6.96 -14.12 -7.81
N ALA A 10 7.00 -15.19 -8.60
CA ALA A 10 7.54 -15.16 -9.97
C ALA A 10 6.43 -15.34 -11.02
N VAL A 11 6.60 -14.71 -12.19
CA VAL A 11 5.67 -14.87 -13.32
C VAL A 11 5.57 -16.35 -13.71
N GLY A 12 4.34 -16.85 -13.86
CA GLY A 12 4.04 -18.24 -14.16
C GLY A 12 3.81 -19.11 -12.92
N ASN A 13 4.20 -18.66 -11.72
CA ASN A 13 3.89 -19.39 -10.49
C ASN A 13 2.41 -19.31 -10.15
N VAL A 14 1.92 -20.36 -9.47
CA VAL A 14 0.57 -20.44 -8.94
C VAL A 14 0.64 -20.33 -7.43
N ILE A 15 -0.13 -19.41 -6.86
CA ILE A 15 -0.25 -19.21 -5.42
C ILE A 15 -1.65 -19.57 -4.95
N LYS A 16 -1.73 -20.29 -3.85
CA LYS A 16 -3.00 -20.60 -3.19
C LYS A 16 -3.33 -19.49 -2.21
N ILE A 17 -4.52 -18.90 -2.34
CA ILE A 17 -4.93 -17.74 -1.57
C ILE A 17 -6.24 -18.03 -0.83
N HIS A 18 -6.32 -17.64 0.44
CA HIS A 18 -7.56 -17.61 1.21
C HIS A 18 -8.16 -16.23 1.12
N LEU A 19 -9.41 -16.15 0.67
CA LEU A 19 -10.11 -14.91 0.36
C LEU A 19 -11.22 -14.71 1.37
N LYS A 20 -11.39 -13.46 1.80
CA LYS A 20 -12.52 -12.99 2.58
C LYS A 20 -13.06 -11.70 1.98
N THR A 21 -14.26 -11.72 1.44
CA THR A 21 -14.87 -10.55 0.81
C THR A 21 -15.41 -9.57 1.87
N PRO A 22 -15.65 -8.30 1.51
CA PRO A 22 -16.22 -7.31 2.43
C PRO A 22 -17.60 -7.67 3.00
N ASP A 23 -18.38 -8.50 2.30
CA ASP A 23 -19.67 -9.04 2.75
C ASP A 23 -19.54 -10.33 3.58
N GLY A 24 -18.31 -10.79 3.83
CA GLY A 24 -18.00 -11.88 4.75
C GLY A 24 -18.00 -13.28 4.13
N LEU A 25 -18.07 -13.39 2.80
CA LEU A 25 -17.90 -14.67 2.11
C LEU A 25 -16.43 -15.08 2.11
N GLU A 26 -16.18 -16.37 2.31
CA GLU A 26 -14.84 -16.93 2.36
C GLU A 26 -14.67 -18.03 1.32
N ALA A 27 -13.52 -18.06 0.66
CA ALA A 27 -13.18 -19.10 -0.32
C ALA A 27 -11.66 -19.26 -0.45
N THR A 28 -11.23 -20.43 -0.92
CA THR A 28 -9.85 -20.66 -1.36
C THR A 28 -9.82 -20.72 -2.87
N ALA A 29 -8.78 -20.14 -3.47
CA ALA A 29 -8.57 -20.19 -4.91
C ALA A 29 -7.08 -20.25 -5.26
N ASP A 30 -6.81 -20.78 -6.45
CA ASP A 30 -5.47 -20.75 -7.04
C ASP A 30 -5.39 -19.54 -7.99
N ALA A 31 -4.29 -18.79 -7.89
CA ALA A 31 -4.06 -17.58 -8.67
C ALA A 31 -2.73 -17.68 -9.42
N ASN A 32 -2.76 -17.42 -10.73
CA ASN A 32 -1.57 -17.44 -11.58
C ASN A 32 -0.94 -16.05 -11.61
N ILE A 33 0.35 -15.93 -11.34
CA ILE A 33 1.08 -14.66 -11.42
C ILE A 33 1.38 -14.35 -12.89
N ILE A 34 0.80 -13.25 -13.38
CA ILE A 34 0.93 -12.80 -14.78
C ILE A 34 1.98 -11.69 -14.90
N LYS A 35 2.10 -10.85 -13.89
CA LYS A 35 3.11 -9.79 -13.82
C LYS A 35 3.48 -9.52 -12.37
N VAL A 36 4.76 -9.20 -12.16
CA VAL A 36 5.29 -8.74 -10.88
C VAL A 36 5.64 -7.25 -11.01
N PHE A 37 5.30 -6.46 -10.00
CA PHE A 37 5.64 -5.04 -9.94
C PHE A 37 6.77 -4.85 -8.92
N GLU A 38 8.01 -4.79 -9.43
CA GLU A 38 9.21 -4.59 -8.64
C GLU A 38 9.67 -3.12 -8.66
N PRO A 39 10.40 -2.67 -7.63
CA PRO A 39 10.78 -3.40 -6.41
C PRO A 39 9.63 -3.54 -5.39
N PHE A 40 9.69 -4.56 -4.54
CA PHE A 40 8.76 -4.77 -3.43
C PHE A 40 9.13 -3.88 -2.24
N THR A 41 8.79 -2.60 -2.28
CA THR A 41 9.22 -1.62 -1.26
C THR A 41 8.62 -1.93 0.12
N LEU A 42 7.29 -1.85 0.23
CA LEU A 42 6.51 -2.08 1.46
C LEU A 42 5.51 -3.23 1.33
N ALA A 43 5.31 -3.73 0.11
CA ALA A 43 4.44 -4.86 -0.19
C ALA A 43 4.87 -5.54 -1.50
N SER A 44 4.61 -6.84 -1.61
CA SER A 44 4.74 -7.57 -2.86
C SER A 44 3.48 -7.39 -3.70
N VAL A 45 3.61 -6.71 -4.84
CA VAL A 45 2.48 -6.39 -5.72
C VAL A 45 2.58 -7.19 -7.02
N MET A 46 1.51 -7.89 -7.36
CA MET A 46 1.43 -8.75 -8.55
C MET A 46 0.10 -8.54 -9.28
N ARG A 47 0.11 -8.62 -10.61
CA ARG A 47 -1.09 -8.89 -11.40
C ARG A 47 -1.27 -10.39 -11.46
N ILE A 48 -2.40 -10.86 -10.97
CA ILE A 48 -2.76 -12.27 -11.00
C ILE A 48 -3.96 -12.49 -11.91
N ARG A 49 -4.07 -13.71 -12.45
CA ARG A 49 -5.27 -14.21 -13.13
C ARG A 49 -5.85 -15.37 -12.34
N MET A 50 -7.13 -15.26 -12.00
CA MET A 50 -7.83 -16.27 -11.22
C MET A 50 -9.31 -16.38 -11.59
N THR A 51 -9.90 -17.50 -11.19
CA THR A 51 -11.33 -17.73 -11.23
C THR A 51 -11.76 -18.31 -9.88
N CYS A 52 -12.70 -17.65 -9.21
CA CYS A 52 -13.30 -18.12 -7.96
C CYS A 52 -14.82 -17.98 -8.07
N SER A 53 -15.47 -19.04 -8.55
CA SER A 53 -16.92 -19.05 -8.78
C SER A 53 -17.74 -18.80 -7.51
N ALA A 54 -17.23 -19.22 -6.35
CA ALA A 54 -17.88 -19.00 -5.05
C ALA A 54 -18.03 -17.51 -4.70
N LEU A 55 -17.12 -16.67 -5.19
CA LEU A 55 -17.09 -15.23 -4.94
C LEU A 55 -17.46 -14.40 -6.18
N GLY A 56 -17.79 -15.05 -7.31
CA GLY A 56 -18.05 -14.36 -8.57
C GLY A 56 -16.85 -13.58 -9.13
N LEU A 57 -15.63 -14.00 -8.79
CA LEU A 57 -14.40 -13.35 -9.21
C LEU A 57 -13.81 -14.07 -10.43
N GLU A 58 -13.56 -13.33 -11.50
CA GLU A 58 -12.93 -13.87 -12.71
C GLU A 58 -12.06 -12.80 -13.41
N GLY A 59 -10.91 -13.23 -13.92
CA GLY A 59 -10.04 -12.39 -14.75
C GLY A 59 -8.82 -11.88 -14.00
N ASP A 60 -8.36 -10.68 -14.38
CA ASP A 60 -7.13 -10.09 -13.88
C ASP A 60 -7.39 -9.17 -12.69
N MET A 61 -6.58 -9.33 -11.64
CA MET A 61 -6.69 -8.61 -10.38
C MET A 61 -5.29 -8.23 -9.90
N ILE A 62 -5.22 -7.24 -9.01
CA ILE A 62 -3.98 -6.92 -8.30
C ILE A 62 -4.01 -7.63 -6.96
N LEU A 63 -3.00 -8.46 -6.71
CA LEU A 63 -2.71 -9.01 -5.41
C LEU A 63 -1.59 -8.19 -4.77
N LYS A 64 -1.85 -7.62 -3.60
CA LYS A 64 -0.86 -6.91 -2.78
C LYS A 64 -0.70 -7.65 -1.45
N LEU A 65 0.48 -8.19 -1.21
CA LEU A 65 0.83 -8.95 -0.01
C LEU A 65 1.80 -8.16 0.86
N PHE A 66 1.54 -8.11 2.16
CA PHE A 66 2.40 -7.47 3.14
C PHE A 66 3.34 -8.53 3.72
N ASP A 67 4.24 -9.02 2.87
CA ASP A 67 5.19 -10.07 3.19
C ASP A 67 6.52 -9.46 3.66
N ARG A 68 6.78 -9.54 4.97
CA ARG A 68 8.00 -9.00 5.61
C ARG A 68 9.30 -9.50 4.98
N ARG A 69 9.30 -10.68 4.36
CA ARG A 69 10.50 -11.30 3.78
C ARG A 69 11.00 -10.52 2.58
N PHE A 70 10.09 -9.82 1.89
CA PHE A 70 10.38 -9.15 0.63
C PHE A 70 10.18 -7.63 0.66
N ALA A 71 9.79 -7.04 1.79
CA ALA A 71 9.65 -5.59 1.96
C ALA A 71 11.03 -4.89 2.00
N THR A 72 11.65 -4.70 0.84
CA THR A 72 13.06 -4.28 0.71
C THR A 72 13.30 -2.88 1.28
N GLN A 73 12.38 -1.95 1.03
CA GLN A 73 12.54 -0.57 1.49
C GLN A 73 12.30 -0.47 2.99
N LEU A 74 11.30 -1.19 3.54
CA LEU A 74 11.10 -1.19 4.99
C LEU A 74 12.35 -1.68 5.72
N ARG A 75 12.97 -2.77 5.24
CA ARG A 75 14.22 -3.28 5.85
C ARG A 75 15.36 -2.27 5.76
N GLU A 76 15.48 -1.55 4.65
CA GLU A 76 16.50 -0.51 4.49
C GLU A 76 16.28 0.65 5.45
N ASP A 77 15.05 1.17 5.53
CA ASP A 77 14.67 2.30 6.38
C ASP A 77 14.89 1.97 7.87
N GLU A 78 14.55 0.74 8.27
CA GLU A 78 14.71 0.23 9.64
C GLU A 78 16.11 -0.32 9.93
N LYS A 79 17.01 -0.33 8.92
CA LYS A 79 18.38 -0.87 8.99
C LYS A 79 18.42 -2.35 9.43
N ILE A 80 17.39 -3.11 9.10
CA ILE A 80 17.30 -4.54 9.35
C ILE A 80 17.94 -5.30 8.19
N ARG A 81 18.65 -6.38 8.50
CA ARG A 81 19.33 -7.20 7.48
C ARG A 81 18.34 -7.77 6.47
N ALA A 82 18.82 -8.03 5.26
CA ALA A 82 18.05 -8.76 4.25
C ALA A 82 17.61 -10.13 4.80
N TRP A 83 16.42 -10.55 4.40
CA TRP A 83 15.89 -11.85 4.82
C TRP A 83 16.79 -12.99 4.32
N ALA A 84 16.93 -14.02 5.14
CA ALA A 84 17.64 -15.25 4.79
C ALA A 84 16.90 -16.47 5.36
N PRO A 85 17.00 -17.67 4.75
CA PRO A 85 16.29 -18.86 5.21
C PRO A 85 16.52 -19.23 6.67
N ASP A 86 17.75 -19.04 7.18
CA ASP A 86 18.08 -19.31 8.58
C ASP A 86 17.31 -18.39 9.55
N THR A 87 17.05 -17.14 9.12
CA THR A 87 16.24 -16.17 9.88
C THR A 87 14.81 -16.64 10.06
N GLU A 88 14.24 -17.30 9.04
CA GLU A 88 12.87 -17.83 9.11
C GLU A 88 12.75 -18.98 10.12
N THR A 89 13.79 -19.80 10.22
CA THR A 89 13.84 -20.90 11.19
C THR A 89 13.93 -20.36 12.63
N GLU A 90 14.80 -19.37 12.85
CA GLU A 90 14.91 -18.67 14.16
C GLU A 90 13.59 -18.00 14.54
N TYR A 91 12.94 -17.32 13.60
CA TYR A 91 11.66 -16.65 13.83
C TYR A 91 10.54 -17.62 14.17
N HIS A 92 10.41 -18.74 13.46
CA HIS A 92 9.41 -19.76 13.80
C HIS A 92 9.62 -20.34 15.20
N GLN A 93 10.87 -20.57 15.61
CA GLN A 93 11.16 -21.05 16.96
C GLN A 93 10.80 -19.98 18.00
N PHE A 94 11.10 -18.71 17.74
CA PHE A 94 10.75 -17.59 18.62
C PHE A 94 9.24 -17.40 18.79
N ILE A 95 8.45 -17.59 17.71
CA ILE A 95 6.98 -17.62 17.79
C ILE A 95 6.52 -18.80 18.65
N PHE A 96 7.08 -19.98 18.42
CA PHE A 96 6.73 -21.20 19.14
C PHE A 96 6.95 -21.07 20.65
N ASP A 97 8.05 -20.42 21.03
CA ASP A 97 8.40 -20.18 22.44
C ASP A 97 7.56 -19.04 23.07
N GLY A 98 6.66 -18.40 22.32
CA GLY A 98 5.81 -17.30 22.77
C GLY A 98 6.48 -15.93 22.75
N GLY A 99 7.75 -15.86 22.35
CA GLY A 99 8.56 -14.64 22.38
C GLY A 99 8.02 -13.54 21.48
N ALA A 100 7.44 -13.88 20.32
CA ALA A 100 6.85 -12.90 19.41
C ALA A 100 5.70 -12.12 20.08
N SER A 101 4.82 -12.81 20.81
CA SER A 101 3.68 -12.18 21.49
C SER A 101 4.13 -11.29 22.65
N GLU A 102 5.13 -11.73 23.41
CA GLU A 102 5.71 -10.94 24.51
C GLU A 102 6.38 -9.68 23.98
N PHE A 103 7.17 -9.82 22.91
CA PHE A 103 7.89 -8.69 22.31
C PHE A 103 6.94 -7.64 21.71
N VAL A 104 5.87 -8.05 21.02
CA VAL A 104 4.85 -7.09 20.53
C VAL A 104 4.17 -6.37 21.69
N THR A 105 3.95 -7.03 22.83
CA THR A 105 3.40 -6.36 24.02
C THR A 105 4.36 -5.27 24.53
N GLN A 106 5.65 -5.59 24.63
CA GLN A 106 6.69 -4.63 25.04
C GLN A 106 6.77 -3.42 24.09
N LEU A 107 6.73 -3.66 22.77
CA LEU A 107 6.72 -2.58 21.76
C LEU A 107 5.53 -1.63 21.96
N ASN A 108 4.34 -2.18 22.20
CA ASN A 108 3.13 -1.39 22.42
C ASN A 108 3.16 -0.58 23.72
N ASP A 109 3.83 -1.10 24.75
CA ASP A 109 4.01 -0.41 26.03
C ASP A 109 5.13 0.66 25.98
N GLY A 110 5.80 0.81 24.83
CA GLY A 110 6.92 1.74 24.65
C GLY A 110 8.22 1.27 25.32
N GLU A 111 8.26 0.03 25.78
CA GLU A 111 9.43 -0.61 26.35
C GLU A 111 10.29 -1.15 25.20
N THR A 112 11.28 -0.36 24.77
CA THR A 112 12.37 -0.91 23.95
C THR A 112 13.48 -1.37 24.89
N PRO A 113 14.01 -2.59 24.77
CA PRO A 113 15.10 -3.03 25.61
C PRO A 113 16.28 -2.06 25.51
N GLU A 114 16.61 -1.37 26.61
CA GLU A 114 17.72 -0.40 26.64
C GLU A 114 19.04 -1.10 26.25
N GLY A 115 19.66 -0.64 25.17
CA GLY A 115 21.04 -1.01 24.82
C GLY A 115 21.26 -2.37 24.19
N SER A 116 20.23 -3.11 23.74
CA SER A 116 20.42 -4.38 23.03
C SER A 116 20.17 -4.28 21.53
N THR A 117 21.15 -4.70 20.73
CA THR A 117 20.92 -5.16 19.36
C THR A 117 19.81 -6.21 19.40
N TRP A 118 18.69 -5.96 18.72
CA TRP A 118 17.61 -6.94 18.61
C TRP A 118 18.14 -8.24 18.00
N SER A 119 17.55 -9.36 18.44
CA SER A 119 17.79 -10.62 17.76
C SER A 119 17.13 -10.60 16.38
N ALA A 120 17.60 -11.42 15.45
CA ALA A 120 16.98 -11.49 14.14
C ALA A 120 15.49 -11.89 14.20
N ALA A 121 15.10 -12.72 15.16
CA ALA A 121 13.69 -13.06 15.37
C ALA A 121 12.85 -11.89 15.91
N MET A 122 13.43 -11.01 16.74
CA MET A 122 12.78 -9.77 17.17
C MET A 122 12.63 -8.79 16.01
N ASP A 123 13.66 -8.64 15.16
CA ASP A 123 13.58 -7.85 13.92
C ASP A 123 12.44 -8.35 13.01
N GLU A 124 12.34 -9.67 12.79
CA GLU A 124 11.25 -10.24 11.98
C GLU A 124 9.88 -10.06 12.64
N THR A 125 9.80 -10.10 13.97
CA THR A 125 8.55 -9.82 14.71
C THR A 125 8.12 -8.37 14.52
N TYR A 126 9.04 -7.42 14.64
CA TYR A 126 8.77 -6.00 14.41
C TYR A 126 8.33 -5.75 12.97
N LEU A 127 9.02 -6.33 11.98
CA LEU A 127 8.62 -6.22 10.58
C LEU A 127 7.25 -6.84 10.32
N HIS A 128 6.91 -7.97 10.96
CA HIS A 128 5.59 -8.60 10.86
C HIS A 128 4.49 -7.67 11.40
N ASP A 129 4.70 -7.09 12.58
CA ASP A 129 3.74 -6.18 13.21
C ASP A 129 3.55 -4.91 12.36
N HIS A 130 4.64 -4.33 11.86
CA HIS A 130 4.59 -3.18 10.94
C HIS A 130 3.86 -3.53 9.63
N MET A 131 4.13 -4.69 9.01
CA MET A 131 3.38 -5.17 7.84
C MET A 131 1.88 -5.28 8.11
N LEU A 132 1.51 -5.77 9.29
CA LEU A 132 0.13 -5.91 9.71
C LEU A 132 -0.55 -4.54 9.87
N ASP A 133 0.15 -3.52 10.37
CA ASP A 133 -0.37 -2.16 10.49
C ASP A 133 -0.54 -1.47 9.14
N LEU A 134 0.40 -1.66 8.20
CA LEU A 134 0.24 -1.20 6.81
C LEU A 134 -0.98 -1.84 6.14
N TYR A 135 -1.15 -3.16 6.33
CA TYR A 135 -2.31 -3.89 5.84
C TYR A 135 -3.63 -3.36 6.42
N LYS A 136 -3.72 -3.23 7.75
CA LYS A 136 -4.92 -2.72 8.44
C LYS A 136 -5.27 -1.31 7.96
N THR A 137 -4.26 -0.45 7.84
CA THR A 137 -4.41 0.93 7.35
C THR A 137 -5.01 0.93 5.95
N GLU A 138 -4.45 0.17 5.01
CA GLU A 138 -4.94 0.14 3.64
C GLU A 138 -6.37 -0.43 3.55
N VAL A 139 -6.69 -1.49 4.30
CA VAL A 139 -8.06 -2.03 4.38
C VAL A 139 -9.04 -0.99 4.94
N GLN A 140 -8.65 -0.27 5.99
CA GLN A 140 -9.49 0.76 6.59
C GLN A 140 -9.72 1.94 5.64
N VAL A 141 -8.71 2.35 4.86
CA VAL A 141 -8.88 3.35 3.80
C VAL A 141 -9.95 2.91 2.80
N TYR A 142 -9.88 1.69 2.28
CA TYR A 142 -10.92 1.17 1.38
C TYR A 142 -12.30 1.11 2.05
N SER A 143 -12.38 0.76 3.33
CA SER A 143 -13.64 0.77 4.08
C SER A 143 -14.25 2.18 4.22
N ASN A 144 -13.41 3.20 4.42
CA ASN A 144 -13.85 4.60 4.54
C ASN A 144 -14.19 5.22 3.18
N LEU A 145 -13.52 4.79 2.11
CA LEU A 145 -13.67 5.33 0.75
C LEU A 145 -14.63 4.51 -0.14
N LYS A 146 -15.58 3.77 0.46
CA LYS A 146 -16.53 2.89 -0.28
C LYS A 146 -17.23 3.59 -1.44
N GLU A 147 -17.62 4.85 -1.26
CA GLU A 147 -18.38 5.61 -2.27
C GLU A 147 -17.58 5.96 -3.53
N ILE A 148 -16.24 5.90 -3.48
CA ILE A 148 -15.35 6.30 -4.58
C ILE A 148 -14.58 5.12 -5.18
N GLN A 149 -14.82 3.91 -4.68
CA GLN A 149 -14.25 2.68 -5.24
C GLN A 149 -14.79 2.39 -6.65
N GLY A 150 -13.89 2.08 -7.57
CA GLY A 150 -14.17 1.91 -9.00
C GLY A 150 -14.31 3.23 -9.78
N THR A 151 -14.36 4.37 -9.10
CA THR A 151 -14.34 5.69 -9.73
C THR A 151 -12.98 6.36 -9.59
N ASP A 152 -12.60 6.77 -8.38
CA ASP A 152 -11.37 7.52 -8.13
C ASP A 152 -10.27 6.63 -7.55
N ILE A 153 -10.63 5.49 -6.95
CA ILE A 153 -9.71 4.46 -6.43
C ILE A 153 -10.14 3.05 -6.91
N PRO A 154 -9.30 2.01 -6.86
CA PRO A 154 -9.70 0.65 -7.22
C PRO A 154 -10.81 0.11 -6.31
N LYS A 155 -11.50 -0.94 -6.74
CA LYS A 155 -12.36 -1.71 -5.81
C LYS A 155 -11.51 -2.66 -4.97
N LEU A 156 -11.77 -2.70 -3.67
CA LEU A 156 -11.33 -3.79 -2.79
C LEU A 156 -12.26 -4.99 -3.02
N LEU A 157 -11.73 -6.07 -3.60
CA LEU A 157 -12.48 -7.27 -3.94
C LEU A 157 -12.52 -8.25 -2.76
N ALA A 158 -11.39 -8.42 -2.07
CA ALA A 158 -11.28 -9.27 -0.89
C ALA A 158 -10.05 -8.93 -0.07
N SER A 159 -10.08 -9.25 1.23
CA SER A 159 -8.88 -9.48 2.02
C SER A 159 -8.33 -10.87 1.71
N VAL A 160 -7.00 -11.02 1.81
CA VAL A 160 -6.25 -12.22 1.47
C VAL A 160 -5.42 -12.66 2.65
N ILE A 161 -5.34 -13.96 2.88
CA ILE A 161 -4.34 -14.60 3.72
C ILE A 161 -3.63 -15.66 2.88
N ILE A 162 -2.30 -15.63 2.85
CA ILE A 162 -1.50 -16.74 2.33
C ILE A 162 -1.12 -17.62 3.51
N PRO A 163 -1.67 -18.84 3.63
CA PRO A 163 -1.25 -19.75 4.69
C PRO A 163 0.16 -20.23 4.39
N ILE A 164 1.10 -20.00 5.31
CA ILE A 164 2.40 -20.64 5.24
C ILE A 164 2.25 -22.06 5.80
N PRO A 165 2.65 -23.12 5.07
CA PRO A 165 2.62 -24.47 5.60
C PRO A 165 3.54 -24.57 6.83
N CYS A 166 2.97 -24.52 8.02
CA CYS A 166 3.68 -24.84 9.25
C CYS A 166 3.45 -26.33 9.59
N PRO A 167 4.50 -27.14 9.83
CA PRO A 167 4.37 -28.54 10.24
C PRO A 167 3.61 -28.72 11.57
N ILE A 168 3.51 -27.65 12.35
CA ILE A 168 2.93 -27.63 13.68
C ILE A 168 1.61 -26.88 13.57
N GLN A 169 0.51 -27.49 14.03
CA GLN A 169 -0.81 -26.84 14.12
C GLN A 169 -0.76 -25.69 15.14
N MET A 170 -0.22 -24.55 14.73
CA MET A 170 -0.21 -23.32 15.51
C MET A 170 -1.05 -22.29 14.77
N SER A 171 -2.14 -21.86 15.40
CA SER A 171 -2.92 -20.71 14.97
C SER A 171 -2.29 -19.41 15.49
N SER A 172 -0.99 -19.20 15.24
CA SER A 172 -0.33 -17.95 15.62
C SER A 172 -0.44 -16.95 14.48
N GLY A 173 -1.12 -15.81 14.73
CA GLY A 173 -1.28 -14.70 13.77
C GLY A 173 0.02 -14.00 13.33
N TYR A 174 1.17 -14.59 13.67
CA TYR A 174 2.53 -14.14 13.38
C TYR A 174 3.17 -14.85 12.17
N ILE A 175 2.47 -15.81 11.57
CA ILE A 175 2.94 -16.61 10.43
C ILE A 175 2.18 -16.27 9.15
N ASP A 176 0.91 -15.91 9.28
CA ASP A 176 0.06 -15.59 8.13
C ASP A 176 0.58 -14.34 7.39
N ILE A 177 0.56 -14.39 6.06
CA ILE A 177 0.90 -13.23 5.23
C ILE A 177 -0.42 -12.55 4.83
N PRO A 178 -0.73 -11.37 5.41
CA PRO A 178 -1.94 -10.66 5.06
C PRO A 178 -1.78 -9.96 3.71
N GLY A 179 -2.89 -9.74 3.04
CA GLY A 179 -2.92 -9.03 1.77
C GLY A 179 -4.31 -8.58 1.37
N ILE A 180 -4.38 -7.92 0.23
CA ILE A 180 -5.62 -7.45 -0.37
C ILE A 180 -5.65 -7.80 -1.84
N LEU A 181 -6.86 -8.07 -2.32
CA LEU A 181 -7.18 -8.28 -3.71
C LEU A 181 -7.92 -7.06 -4.23
N LEU A 182 -7.36 -6.41 -5.25
CA LEU A 182 -7.86 -5.17 -5.81
C LEU A 182 -8.25 -5.34 -7.28
N GLN A 183 -9.18 -4.50 -7.72
CA GLN A 183 -9.47 -4.32 -9.14
C GLN A 183 -8.18 -3.98 -9.91
N TYR A 184 -7.90 -4.72 -10.98
CA TYR A 184 -6.86 -4.35 -11.93
C TYR A 184 -7.31 -3.17 -12.80
N ILE A 185 -6.45 -2.16 -12.92
CA ILE A 185 -6.64 -1.00 -13.79
C ILE A 185 -5.56 -1.06 -14.86
N GLU A 186 -5.98 -1.30 -16.11
CA GLU A 186 -5.07 -1.23 -17.26
C GLU A 186 -4.82 0.23 -17.64
N GLY A 187 -3.55 0.64 -17.59
CA GLY A 187 -3.12 2.01 -17.80
C GLY A 187 -1.62 2.19 -17.54
N PHE A 188 -1.20 3.45 -17.42
CA PHE A 188 0.18 3.87 -17.19
C PHE A 188 0.21 4.91 -16.05
N PRO A 189 1.34 5.09 -15.33
CA PRO A 189 1.37 6.01 -14.20
C PRO A 189 1.29 7.48 -14.66
N LEU A 190 0.73 8.36 -13.82
CA LEU A 190 0.63 9.81 -14.10
C LEU A 190 2.00 10.44 -14.36
N THR A 191 3.04 9.92 -13.71
CA THR A 191 4.46 10.15 -13.99
C THR A 191 4.78 10.18 -15.50
N ASP A 192 4.16 9.30 -16.30
CA ASP A 192 4.59 9.06 -17.69
C ASP A 192 3.63 9.63 -18.74
N ILE A 193 2.71 10.53 -18.37
CA ILE A 193 1.67 11.03 -19.29
C ILE A 193 2.20 11.71 -20.56
N GLU A 194 3.44 12.22 -20.54
CA GLU A 194 4.07 12.83 -21.71
C GLU A 194 4.28 11.82 -22.85
N GLU A 195 4.51 10.55 -22.51
CA GLU A 195 4.78 9.49 -23.49
C GLU A 195 3.48 8.95 -24.11
N TYR A 196 2.38 8.95 -23.35
CA TYR A 196 1.15 8.23 -23.70
C TYR A 196 -0.03 9.13 -24.02
N THR A 197 0.05 10.45 -23.80
CA THR A 197 -1.09 11.35 -23.95
C THR A 197 -0.73 12.64 -24.69
N PRO A 198 -1.67 13.23 -25.45
CA PRO A 198 -1.41 14.48 -26.15
C PRO A 198 -1.29 15.65 -25.15
N ARG A 199 -0.34 16.56 -25.40
CA ARG A 199 -0.05 17.72 -24.54
C ARG A 199 -1.28 18.53 -24.10
N LYS A 200 -2.26 18.68 -25.00
CA LYS A 200 -3.52 19.40 -24.71
C LYS A 200 -4.34 18.80 -23.56
N SER A 201 -4.10 17.53 -23.20
CA SER A 201 -4.82 16.80 -22.16
C SER A 201 -4.12 16.86 -20.80
N TRP A 202 -2.83 17.25 -20.74
CA TRP A 202 -2.04 17.15 -19.52
C TRP A 202 -2.59 18.02 -18.38
N GLN A 203 -3.06 19.23 -18.68
CA GLN A 203 -3.69 20.12 -17.69
C GLN A 203 -4.86 19.42 -16.98
N ALA A 204 -5.83 18.91 -17.75
CA ALA A 204 -7.02 18.26 -17.22
C ALA A 204 -6.68 16.96 -16.45
N ILE A 205 -5.67 16.21 -16.90
CA ILE A 205 -5.20 15.00 -16.20
C ILE A 205 -4.63 15.36 -14.82
N CYS A 206 -3.76 16.36 -14.74
CA CYS A 206 -3.12 16.76 -13.48
C CYS A 206 -4.14 17.40 -12.51
N GLU A 207 -5.05 18.23 -13.01
CA GLU A 207 -6.15 18.79 -12.21
C GLU A 207 -7.08 17.70 -11.65
N ASN A 208 -7.32 16.64 -12.41
CA ASN A 208 -8.11 15.50 -11.94
C ASN A 208 -7.39 14.74 -10.81
N ALA A 209 -6.06 14.58 -10.88
CA ALA A 209 -5.28 13.99 -9.78
C ALA A 209 -5.42 14.83 -8.50
N ILE A 210 -5.28 16.15 -8.61
CA ILE A 210 -5.46 17.10 -7.49
C ILE A 210 -6.89 17.02 -6.92
N ARG A 211 -7.90 16.94 -7.79
CA ARG A 211 -9.30 16.75 -7.38
C ARG A 211 -9.48 15.46 -6.56
N ILE A 212 -8.86 14.35 -6.98
CA ILE A 212 -8.93 13.07 -6.26
C ILE A 212 -8.29 13.21 -4.87
N ILE A 213 -7.10 13.82 -4.78
CA ILE A 213 -6.42 14.09 -3.50
C ILE A 213 -7.32 14.89 -2.56
N ASN A 214 -7.87 15.99 -3.06
CA ASN A 214 -8.75 16.85 -2.26
C ASN A 214 -10.00 16.11 -1.80
N ARG A 215 -10.62 15.32 -2.68
CA ARG A 215 -11.78 14.49 -2.34
C ARG A 215 -11.46 13.46 -1.24
N ILE A 216 -10.31 12.78 -1.32
CA ILE A 216 -9.86 11.84 -0.29
C ILE A 216 -9.59 12.58 1.03
N GLY A 217 -8.99 13.77 0.96
CA GLY A 217 -8.79 14.66 2.10
C GLY A 217 -10.08 15.11 2.77
N ASP A 218 -11.13 15.38 1.99
CA ASP A 218 -12.46 15.75 2.50
C ASP A 218 -13.18 14.57 3.16
N LEU A 219 -12.85 13.34 2.74
CA LEU A 219 -13.29 12.09 3.39
C LEU A 219 -12.44 11.73 4.63
N GLY A 220 -11.58 12.65 5.08
CA GLY A 220 -10.85 12.52 6.34
C GLY A 220 -9.62 11.62 6.26
N ILE A 221 -8.98 11.53 5.10
CA ILE A 221 -7.77 10.73 4.90
C ILE A 221 -6.60 11.64 4.50
N LEU A 222 -5.46 11.39 5.13
CA LEU A 222 -4.17 11.99 4.81
C LEU A 222 -3.28 10.87 4.30
N ASN A 223 -2.76 10.96 3.08
CA ASN A 223 -1.78 10.03 2.55
C ASN A 223 -0.38 10.64 2.67
N GLU A 224 0.50 9.97 3.41
CA GLU A 224 1.87 10.41 3.69
C GLU A 224 2.83 10.07 2.54
N ASP A 225 2.39 9.31 1.52
CA ASP A 225 3.21 8.85 0.39
C ASP A 225 2.62 9.17 -0.97
N VAL A 226 1.97 10.34 -1.11
CA VAL A 226 1.47 10.79 -2.41
C VAL A 226 2.61 11.06 -3.37
N LYS A 227 2.64 10.31 -4.48
CA LYS A 227 3.60 10.46 -5.56
C LYS A 227 2.88 10.43 -6.90
N THR A 228 3.50 10.96 -7.95
CA THR A 228 2.92 10.92 -9.31
C THR A 228 2.75 9.48 -9.83
N ARG A 229 3.49 8.51 -9.30
CA ARG A 229 3.29 7.08 -9.64
C ARG A 229 2.11 6.42 -8.93
N SER A 230 1.58 7.06 -7.88
CA SER A 230 0.42 6.58 -7.12
C SER A 230 -0.91 6.82 -7.86
N PHE A 231 -0.87 7.18 -9.15
CA PHE A 231 -2.04 7.36 -9.99
C PHE A 231 -1.86 6.59 -11.28
N ILE A 232 -2.85 5.77 -11.62
CA ILE A 232 -2.95 5.10 -12.92
C ILE A 232 -3.87 5.94 -13.82
N VAL A 233 -3.33 6.32 -14.98
CA VAL A 233 -4.04 7.01 -16.05
C VAL A 233 -4.45 5.97 -17.09
N ARG A 234 -5.71 6.03 -17.52
CA ARG A 234 -6.22 5.21 -18.63
C ARG A 234 -7.07 6.05 -19.55
N GLU A 235 -7.10 5.68 -20.82
CA GLU A 235 -8.05 6.25 -21.78
C GLU A 235 -9.47 5.76 -21.44
N ASP A 236 -10.42 6.67 -21.43
CA ASP A 236 -11.85 6.37 -21.29
C ASP A 236 -12.51 6.68 -22.64
N ALA A 237 -12.96 5.63 -23.33
CA ALA A 237 -13.37 5.70 -24.73
C ALA A 237 -14.37 6.85 -24.98
N GLY A 238 -13.89 7.90 -25.68
CA GLY A 238 -14.68 9.09 -26.01
C GLY A 238 -14.81 10.16 -24.91
N ASN A 239 -14.37 9.87 -23.69
CA ASN A 239 -14.45 10.78 -22.52
C ASN A 239 -13.07 11.33 -22.08
N GLY A 240 -12.01 11.02 -22.83
CA GLY A 240 -10.65 11.48 -22.54
C GLY A 240 -9.89 10.52 -21.65
N PHE A 241 -9.37 11.00 -20.51
CA PHE A 241 -8.54 10.20 -19.61
C PHE A 241 -9.16 10.14 -18.21
N LYS A 242 -9.18 8.94 -17.64
CA LYS A 242 -9.60 8.69 -16.26
C LYS A 242 -8.37 8.38 -15.41
N LEU A 243 -8.36 8.92 -14.19
CA LEU A 243 -7.35 8.61 -13.19
C LEU A 243 -7.93 7.70 -12.11
N THR A 244 -7.05 6.89 -11.54
CA THR A 244 -7.35 6.06 -10.38
C THR A 244 -6.15 6.09 -9.45
N MET A 245 -6.34 6.60 -8.23
CA MET A 245 -5.30 6.66 -7.21
C MET A 245 -5.15 5.31 -6.53
N ILE A 246 -3.90 4.91 -6.27
CA ILE A 246 -3.49 3.67 -5.62
C ILE A 246 -2.53 3.98 -4.47
N ASP A 247 -2.11 2.92 -3.76
CA ASP A 247 -1.16 2.96 -2.64
C ASP A 247 -1.63 3.77 -1.43
N PHE A 248 -2.33 3.09 -0.52
CA PHE A 248 -2.91 3.68 0.69
C PHE A 248 -2.36 3.09 2.00
N ALA A 249 -1.26 2.34 1.94
CA ALA A 249 -0.65 1.71 3.11
C ALA A 249 -0.11 2.72 4.14
N LEU A 250 0.32 3.90 3.69
CA LEU A 250 0.84 4.99 4.52
C LEU A 250 -0.18 6.12 4.62
N CYS A 251 -1.38 5.80 5.11
CA CYS A 251 -2.43 6.78 5.36
C CYS A 251 -2.68 6.98 6.85
N ARG A 252 -3.12 8.18 7.21
CA ARG A 252 -3.64 8.54 8.54
C ARG A 252 -5.08 8.98 8.41
N PHE A 253 -5.83 8.82 9.49
CA PHE A 253 -7.23 9.16 9.51
C PHE A 253 -7.49 10.39 10.36
N ARG A 254 -8.48 11.20 9.96
CA ARG A 254 -8.82 12.44 10.66
C ARG A 254 -9.05 12.23 12.16
N GLN A 255 -9.66 11.11 12.55
CA GLN A 255 -9.94 10.80 13.95
C GLN A 255 -8.70 10.52 14.81
N ASP A 256 -7.54 10.29 14.19
CA ASP A 256 -6.28 10.06 14.90
C ASP A 256 -5.67 11.37 15.42
N TYR A 257 -6.19 12.51 14.97
CA TYR A 257 -5.68 13.85 15.30
C TYR A 257 -6.56 14.53 16.33
N LYS A 258 -5.88 15.18 17.30
CA LYS A 258 -6.51 15.79 18.48
C LYS A 258 -7.60 16.80 18.13
N ASP A 259 -7.34 17.65 17.15
CA ASP A 259 -8.22 18.74 16.75
C ASP A 259 -8.00 19.14 15.28
N ALA A 260 -8.74 20.15 14.82
CA ALA A 260 -8.66 20.61 13.44
C ALA A 260 -7.31 21.28 13.14
N TYR A 261 -6.71 21.94 14.13
CA TYR A 261 -5.43 22.60 13.96
C TYR A 261 -4.31 21.59 13.73
N ASP A 262 -4.28 20.50 14.51
CA ASP A 262 -3.31 19.42 14.34
C ASP A 262 -3.48 18.73 12.97
N TRP A 263 -4.72 18.42 12.58
CA TRP A 263 -5.00 17.87 11.24
C TRP A 263 -4.53 18.80 10.11
N ASP A 264 -4.91 20.08 10.16
CA ASP A 264 -4.56 21.06 9.13
C ASP A 264 -3.04 21.29 9.08
N LYS A 265 -2.36 21.28 10.23
CA LYS A 265 -0.90 21.33 10.30
C LYS A 265 -0.28 20.15 9.57
N TRP A 266 -0.76 18.92 9.79
CA TRP A 266 -0.23 17.73 9.12
C TRP A 266 -0.58 17.69 7.63
N LYS A 267 -1.78 18.12 7.22
CA LYS A 267 -2.12 18.34 5.80
C LYS A 267 -1.16 19.33 5.14
N SER A 268 -0.79 20.40 5.86
CA SER A 268 0.19 21.39 5.39
C SER A 268 1.60 20.81 5.29
N ILE A 269 2.06 20.06 6.30
CA ILE A 269 3.39 19.42 6.29
C ILE A 269 3.53 18.46 5.11
N GLN A 270 2.55 17.54 4.95
CA GLN A 270 2.63 16.51 3.92
C GLN A 270 2.44 17.05 2.49
N ASP A 271 1.60 18.08 2.32
CA ASP A 271 1.41 18.77 1.05
C ASP A 271 1.15 17.86 -0.15
N GLU A 272 0.20 16.94 0.03
CA GLU A 272 -0.20 15.97 -1.00
C GLU A 272 -0.51 16.63 -2.35
N GLU A 273 -1.14 17.82 -2.31
CA GLU A 273 -1.42 18.59 -3.52
C GLU A 273 -0.13 19.06 -4.20
N GLY A 274 0.82 19.62 -3.44
CA GLY A 274 2.14 20.02 -3.94
C GLY A 274 2.96 18.84 -4.46
N ALA A 275 2.85 17.66 -3.84
CA ALA A 275 3.55 16.44 -4.24
C ALA A 275 3.18 15.97 -5.65
N VAL A 276 1.98 16.33 -6.15
CA VAL A 276 1.60 16.15 -7.56
C VAL A 276 1.79 17.45 -8.34
N GLY A 277 1.22 18.56 -7.87
CA GLY A 277 1.15 19.84 -8.57
C GLY A 277 2.52 20.39 -8.96
N TYR A 278 3.41 20.59 -7.98
CA TYR A 278 4.74 21.14 -8.25
C TYR A 278 5.61 20.17 -9.05
N VAL A 279 5.52 18.87 -8.75
CA VAL A 279 6.29 17.83 -9.44
C VAL A 279 5.90 17.76 -10.91
N MET A 280 4.60 17.70 -11.22
CA MET A 280 4.11 17.64 -12.59
C MET A 280 4.37 18.94 -13.35
N GLN A 281 4.22 20.11 -12.72
CA GLN A 281 4.52 21.39 -13.39
C GLN A 281 6.00 21.45 -13.81
N ARG A 282 6.90 21.03 -12.91
CA ARG A 282 8.33 20.97 -13.21
C ARG A 282 8.63 19.96 -14.32
N ARG A 283 7.99 18.79 -14.29
CA ARG A 283 8.24 17.71 -15.25
C ARG A 283 7.76 18.05 -16.66
N LEU A 284 6.56 18.62 -16.79
CA LEU A 284 5.89 18.80 -18.09
C LEU A 284 6.31 20.08 -18.85
N ASN A 285 7.27 20.83 -18.32
CA ASN A 285 7.92 21.97 -18.96
C ASN A 285 6.94 22.91 -19.71
N GLY A 286 6.03 23.52 -18.95
CA GLY A 286 5.01 24.44 -19.47
C GLY A 286 3.80 23.75 -20.13
N GLY A 287 3.66 22.43 -20.00
CA GLY A 287 2.49 21.68 -20.46
C GLY A 287 1.38 21.56 -19.40
N PHE A 288 1.70 21.94 -18.17
CA PHE A 288 0.78 22.04 -17.04
C PHE A 288 1.15 23.28 -16.22
N SER A 289 0.14 24.08 -15.86
CA SER A 289 0.24 25.19 -14.92
C SER A 289 -0.49 24.81 -13.66
N TYR A 290 0.25 24.55 -12.58
CA TYR A 290 -0.33 24.23 -11.29
C TYR A 290 -0.78 25.51 -10.59
N HIS A 291 -2.03 25.50 -10.16
CA HIS A 291 -2.63 26.52 -9.31
C HIS A 291 -3.01 25.85 -8.00
N ARG A 292 -2.47 26.36 -6.91
CA ARG A 292 -2.75 25.84 -5.57
C ARG A 292 -4.21 26.05 -5.25
N SER A 293 -4.85 25.06 -4.63
CA SER A 293 -6.23 25.20 -4.20
C SER A 293 -6.34 26.18 -3.03
N ALA A 294 -7.48 26.85 -2.92
CA ALA A 294 -7.74 27.80 -1.83
C ALA A 294 -7.55 27.18 -0.44
N ARG A 295 -7.79 25.86 -0.31
CA ARG A 295 -7.52 25.11 0.92
C ARG A 295 -6.02 25.12 1.24
N TYR A 296 -5.18 24.72 0.29
CA TYR A 296 -3.74 24.63 0.51
C TYR A 296 -3.07 26.01 0.59
N GLU A 297 -3.59 27.03 -0.10
CA GLU A 297 -3.14 28.42 0.08
C GLU A 297 -3.34 28.87 1.53
N LYS A 298 -4.52 28.59 2.12
CA LYS A 298 -4.78 28.89 3.53
C LYS A 298 -3.83 28.12 4.46
N LEU A 299 -3.56 26.84 4.16
CA LEU A 299 -2.62 26.04 4.95
C LEU A 299 -1.19 26.57 4.88
N ASP A 300 -0.74 27.02 3.71
CA ASP A 300 0.57 27.67 3.56
C ASP A 300 0.62 28.97 4.37
N GLU A 301 -0.45 29.76 4.30
CA GLU A 301 -0.55 31.02 5.04
C GLU A 301 -0.51 30.85 6.56
N GLU A 302 -1.04 29.75 7.07
CA GLU A 302 -1.13 29.48 8.51
C GLU A 302 0.12 28.79 9.05
N PHE A 303 0.72 27.87 8.28
CA PHE A 303 1.76 26.98 8.77
C PHE A 303 3.13 27.15 8.11
N ARG A 304 3.22 27.85 6.98
CA ARG A 304 4.47 27.97 6.19
C ARG A 304 4.93 29.41 5.93
N LYS A 305 4.30 30.42 6.56
CA LYS A 305 4.81 31.80 6.50
C LYS A 305 6.15 31.91 7.24
N GLY A 306 7.25 31.94 6.48
CA GLY A 306 8.61 32.21 6.98
C GLY A 306 9.69 31.21 6.58
N GLU A 307 9.33 30.13 5.88
CA GLU A 307 10.26 29.25 5.14
C GLU A 307 10.53 29.78 3.72
#